data_AF-A0A936ZJP3-F1
#
_entry.id   AF-A0A936ZJP3-F1
#
_cell.length_a   1.000
_cell.length_b   1.000
_cell.length_c   1.000
_cell.angle_alpha   90.00
_cell.angle_beta   90.00
_cell.angle_gamma   90.00
#
_symmetry.space_group_name_H-M   'P 1'
#
loop_
_entity.id
_entity.type
_entity.pdbx_description
1 polymer ?
#
loop_
_entity_poly.entity_id
_entity_poly.type
_entity_poly.pdbx_seq_one_letter_code
_entity_poly.pdbx_strand_id
1 'polypeptide(L)'
;MTTPTNLETLFLQLINEARSSAGVKPLTFDGELLDSSDAHSAWMDQTDTFSHTGVNGSSAGTRMTSAGYGWQGWGENIAYVSGGMTEATVRQLHTNLKRF
;
A
#
# COMPACT_ATOMS: atom_id res chain seq x y z
N MET A 1 -3.31 16.22 -3.33
CA MET A 1 -2.89 15.24 -2.32
C MET A 1 -4.11 14.46 -1.91
N THR A 2 -4.07 13.17 -2.19
CA THR A 2 -5.13 12.24 -1.80
C THR A 2 -5.18 12.13 -0.27
N THR A 3 -6.38 12.06 0.29
CA THR A 3 -6.60 11.90 1.73
C THR A 3 -6.91 10.44 2.02
N PRO A 4 -6.30 9.83 3.05
CA PRO A 4 -6.58 8.44 3.39
C PRO A 4 -8.06 8.18 3.63
N THR A 5 -8.56 7.07 3.13
CA THR A 5 -9.89 6.57 3.49
C THR A 5 -9.91 6.04 4.93
N ASN A 6 -11.12 5.81 5.48
CA ASN A 6 -11.26 5.15 6.78
C ASN A 6 -10.66 3.74 6.78
N LEU A 7 -10.73 3.03 5.65
CA LEU A 7 -10.21 1.67 5.50
C LEU A 7 -8.69 1.65 5.40
N GLU A 8 -8.08 2.60 4.70
CA GLU A 8 -6.62 2.81 4.73
C GLU A 8 -6.15 3.21 6.12
N THR A 9 -6.87 4.10 6.80
CA THR A 9 -6.55 4.50 8.18
C THR A 9 -6.56 3.31 9.12
N LEU A 10 -7.59 2.44 9.03
CA LEU A 10 -7.63 1.18 9.76
C LEU A 10 -6.42 0.28 9.41
N PHE A 11 -6.06 0.19 8.14
CA PHE A 11 -4.93 -0.62 7.72
C PHE A 11 -3.59 -0.13 8.30
N LEU A 12 -3.35 1.19 8.29
CA LEU A 12 -2.17 1.78 8.93
C LEU A 12 -2.15 1.56 10.45
N GLN A 13 -3.32 1.63 11.11
CA GLN A 13 -3.42 1.32 12.55
C GLN A 13 -2.97 -0.11 12.83
N LEU A 14 -3.48 -1.09 12.08
CA LEU A 14 -3.09 -2.50 12.21
C LEU A 14 -1.59 -2.73 11.95
N ILE A 15 -1.03 -2.06 10.93
CA ILE A 15 0.41 -2.08 10.65
C ILE A 15 1.18 -1.54 11.86
N ASN A 16 0.77 -0.41 12.43
CA ASN A 16 1.44 0.21 13.56
C ASN A 16 1.31 -0.61 14.86
N GLU A 17 0.21 -1.33 15.07
CA GLU A 17 0.09 -2.33 16.14
C GLU A 17 1.11 -3.47 15.97
N ALA A 18 1.26 -3.98 14.75
CA ALA A 18 2.25 -5.01 14.44
C ALA A 18 3.69 -4.49 14.63
N ARG A 19 3.97 -3.25 14.22
CA ARG A 19 5.27 -2.59 14.41
C ARG A 19 5.59 -2.37 15.89
N SER A 20 4.63 -1.93 16.67
CA SER A 20 4.76 -1.79 18.12
C SER A 20 5.08 -3.13 18.79
N SER A 21 4.39 -4.20 18.39
CA SER A 21 4.65 -5.56 18.89
C SER A 21 6.06 -6.06 18.54
N ALA A 22 6.64 -5.58 17.44
CA ALA A 22 8.01 -5.87 17.02
C ALA A 22 9.05 -4.88 17.59
N GLY A 23 8.64 -3.91 18.41
CA GLY A 23 9.55 -2.92 19.01
C GLY A 23 10.09 -1.86 18.04
N VAL A 24 9.44 -1.64 16.89
CA VAL A 24 9.86 -0.64 15.89
C VAL A 24 8.90 0.55 15.84
N LYS A 25 9.43 1.73 15.49
CA LYS A 25 8.68 3.00 15.48
C LYS A 25 7.46 2.95 14.55
N PRO A 26 6.34 3.62 14.88
CA PRO A 26 5.18 3.69 14.00
C PRO A 26 5.49 4.45 12.69
N LEU A 27 4.70 4.19 11.66
CA LEU A 27 4.67 4.91 10.39
C LEU A 27 3.52 5.93 10.37
N THR A 28 3.63 6.91 9.48
CA THR A 28 2.59 7.88 9.15
C THR A 28 2.31 7.83 7.66
N PHE A 29 1.15 8.34 7.24
CA PHE A 29 0.88 8.57 5.83
C PHE A 29 1.80 9.65 5.26
N ASP A 30 2.05 9.54 3.96
CA ASP A 30 2.66 10.55 3.11
C ASP A 30 1.80 10.70 1.84
N GLY A 31 1.52 11.94 1.45
CA GLY A 31 0.60 12.22 0.33
C GLY A 31 1.13 11.74 -1.02
N GLU A 32 2.44 11.81 -1.24
CA GLU A 32 3.07 11.38 -2.49
C GLU A 32 3.09 9.85 -2.60
N LEU A 33 3.26 9.16 -1.46
CA LEU A 33 3.15 7.69 -1.40
C LEU A 33 1.72 7.20 -1.64
N LEU A 34 0.70 7.89 -1.10
CA LEU A 34 -0.70 7.58 -1.38
C LEU A 34 -1.01 7.74 -2.86
N ASP A 35 -0.64 8.87 -3.45
CA ASP A 35 -0.84 9.12 -4.88
C ASP A 35 -0.14 8.05 -5.74
N SER A 36 1.06 7.61 -5.36
CA SER A 36 1.79 6.53 -6.02
C SER A 36 1.10 5.16 -5.88
N SER A 37 0.63 4.79 -4.68
CA SER A 37 0.01 3.48 -4.43
C SER A 37 -1.37 3.35 -5.06
N ASP A 38 -2.14 4.44 -5.08
CA ASP A 38 -3.48 4.49 -5.65
C ASP A 38 -3.41 4.36 -7.17
N ALA A 39 -2.50 5.10 -7.80
CA ALA A 39 -2.27 5.00 -9.24
C ALA A 39 -1.86 3.58 -9.67
N HIS A 40 -1.00 2.92 -8.89
CA HIS A 40 -0.57 1.54 -9.20
C HIS A 40 -1.70 0.53 -9.00
N SER A 41 -2.47 0.66 -7.92
CA SER A 41 -3.62 -0.22 -7.64
C SER A 41 -4.73 -0.06 -8.68
N ALA A 42 -5.02 1.18 -9.08
CA ALA A 42 -5.99 1.47 -10.15
C ALA A 42 -5.52 0.93 -11.51
N TRP A 43 -4.22 1.03 -11.81
CA TRP A 43 -3.66 0.45 -13.03
C TRP A 43 -3.76 -1.08 -13.04
N MET A 44 -3.44 -1.74 -11.92
CA MET A 44 -3.58 -3.19 -11.77
C MET A 44 -5.02 -3.64 -12.03
N ASP A 45 -6.00 -2.94 -11.47
CA ASP A 45 -7.44 -3.19 -11.68
C ASP A 45 -7.86 -2.97 -13.15
N GLN A 46 -7.46 -1.83 -13.75
CA GLN A 46 -7.82 -1.48 -15.13
C GLN A 46 -7.21 -2.38 -16.20
N THR A 47 -6.10 -3.05 -15.88
CA THR A 47 -5.35 -3.90 -16.83
C THR A 47 -5.44 -5.38 -16.52
N ASP A 48 -6.29 -5.78 -15.56
CA ASP A 48 -6.45 -7.16 -15.12
C ASP A 48 -5.11 -7.85 -14.82
N THR A 49 -4.23 -7.14 -14.10
CA THR A 49 -2.86 -7.55 -13.79
C THR A 49 -2.58 -7.43 -12.31
N PHE A 50 -1.89 -8.42 -11.75
CA PHE A 50 -1.40 -8.40 -10.36
C PHE A 50 0.12 -8.52 -10.34
N SER A 51 0.82 -7.38 -10.17
CA SER A 51 2.28 -7.33 -10.34
C SER A 51 2.90 -6.15 -9.59
N HIS A 52 4.13 -6.36 -9.10
CA HIS A 52 4.99 -5.27 -8.61
C HIS A 52 5.52 -4.39 -9.74
N THR A 53 5.64 -4.96 -10.95
CA THR A 53 6.02 -4.24 -12.15
C THR A 53 4.79 -3.53 -12.72
N GLY A 54 4.84 -2.20 -12.74
CA GLY A 54 3.74 -1.35 -13.19
C GLY A 54 3.83 -0.96 -14.66
N VAL A 55 3.05 0.06 -15.02
CA VAL A 55 3.00 0.64 -16.36
C VAL A 55 4.40 0.87 -16.94
N ASN A 56 4.59 0.47 -18.20
CA ASN A 56 5.86 0.57 -18.92
C ASN A 56 7.07 -0.07 -18.22
N GLY A 57 6.86 -1.08 -17.38
CA GLY A 57 7.95 -1.76 -16.67
C GLY A 57 8.44 -1.02 -15.42
N SER A 58 7.66 -0.06 -14.89
CA SER A 58 8.05 0.72 -13.72
C SER A 58 8.19 -0.14 -12.46
N SER A 59 9.21 0.17 -11.65
CA SER A 59 9.32 -0.33 -10.26
C SER A 59 8.53 0.55 -9.29
N ALA A 60 8.29 0.08 -8.06
CA ALA A 60 7.70 0.93 -7.01
C ALA A 60 8.55 2.19 -6.76
N GLY A 61 9.88 2.06 -6.75
CA GLY A 61 10.81 3.18 -6.69
C GLY A 61 10.57 4.23 -7.78
N THR A 62 10.40 3.78 -9.02
CA THR A 62 10.11 4.65 -10.18
C THR A 62 8.77 5.37 -10.00
N ARG A 63 7.73 4.67 -9.52
CA ARG A 63 6.40 5.24 -9.29
C ARG A 63 6.42 6.28 -8.16
N MET A 64 7.07 5.97 -7.04
CA MET A 64 7.26 6.92 -5.92
C MET A 64 7.99 8.18 -6.38
N THR A 65 9.10 8.05 -7.12
CA THR A 65 9.83 9.21 -7.65
C THR A 65 8.97 10.02 -8.63
N SER A 66 8.15 9.37 -9.44
CA SER A 66 7.22 10.05 -10.36
C SER A 66 6.12 10.82 -9.61
N ALA A 67 5.74 10.36 -8.42
CA ALA A 67 4.79 11.03 -7.53
C ALA A 67 5.43 12.16 -6.69
N GLY A 68 6.75 12.36 -6.77
CA GLY A 68 7.48 13.39 -6.02
C GLY A 68 8.27 12.86 -4.81
N TYR A 69 8.06 11.60 -4.41
CA TYR A 69 8.63 11.05 -3.18
C TYR A 69 10.11 10.67 -3.31
N GLY A 70 10.92 11.24 -2.43
CA GLY A 70 12.33 10.90 -2.26
C GLY A 70 12.52 9.72 -1.31
N TRP A 71 13.23 8.68 -1.77
CA TRP A 71 13.46 7.46 -1.00
C TRP A 71 14.95 7.08 -0.94
N GLN A 72 15.34 6.37 0.13
CA GLN A 72 16.69 5.79 0.29
C GLN A 72 16.69 4.26 0.24
N GLY A 73 15.52 3.66 0.47
CA GLY A 73 15.25 2.23 0.32
C GLY A 73 13.74 2.01 0.34
N TRP A 74 13.27 0.91 -0.23
CA TRP A 74 11.84 0.64 -0.32
C TRP A 74 11.53 -0.86 -0.38
N GLY A 75 10.30 -1.18 0.02
CA GLY A 75 9.64 -2.45 -0.19
C GLY A 75 8.19 -2.18 -0.59
N GLU A 76 7.60 -3.09 -1.36
CA GLU A 76 6.22 -2.99 -1.78
C GLU A 76 5.48 -4.27 -1.39
N ASN A 77 4.32 -4.09 -0.75
CA ASN A 77 3.35 -5.15 -0.54
C ASN A 77 2.12 -4.85 -1.41
N ILE A 78 1.68 -5.83 -2.19
CA ILE A 78 0.43 -5.76 -2.95
C ILE A 78 -0.51 -6.86 -2.50
N ALA A 79 -1.82 -6.58 -2.53
CA ALA A 79 -2.84 -7.56 -2.22
C ALA A 79 -4.10 -7.28 -3.03
N TYR A 80 -4.89 -8.32 -3.23
CA TYR A 80 -6.17 -8.25 -3.93
C TYR A 80 -7.24 -8.94 -3.09
N VAL A 81 -8.48 -8.47 -3.22
CA VAL A 81 -9.68 -9.08 -2.67
C VAL A 81 -10.78 -9.04 -3.72
N SER A 82 -11.49 -10.14 -3.89
CA SER A 82 -12.71 -10.17 -4.69
C SER A 82 -13.88 -9.63 -3.89
N GLY A 83 -14.66 -8.71 -4.47
CA GLY A 83 -15.84 -8.12 -3.83
C GLY A 83 -15.55 -6.78 -3.15
N GLY A 84 -16.50 -6.31 -2.33
CA GLY A 84 -16.39 -5.00 -1.69
C GLY A 84 -15.35 -4.96 -0.56
N MET A 85 -14.65 -3.83 -0.43
CA MET A 85 -13.77 -3.59 0.70
C MET A 85 -14.58 -3.23 1.96
N THR A 86 -14.32 -3.93 3.06
CA THR A 86 -14.91 -3.73 4.38
C THR A 86 -13.81 -3.76 5.45
N GLU A 87 -14.11 -3.37 6.69
CA GLU A 87 -13.14 -3.53 7.78
C GLU A 87 -12.69 -4.99 7.95
N ALA A 88 -13.60 -5.96 7.72
CA ALA A 88 -13.29 -7.38 7.81
C ALA A 88 -12.27 -7.80 6.74
N THR A 89 -12.42 -7.33 5.50
CA THR A 89 -11.45 -7.63 4.43
C THR A 89 -10.11 -6.96 4.70
N VAL A 90 -10.08 -5.72 5.19
CA VAL A 90 -8.84 -5.03 5.59
C VAL A 90 -8.07 -5.81 6.66
N ARG A 91 -8.76 -6.33 7.70
CA ARG A 91 -8.15 -7.17 8.74
C ARG A 91 -7.62 -8.49 8.18
N GLN A 92 -8.34 -9.09 7.24
CA GLN A 92 -7.89 -10.32 6.56
C GLN A 92 -6.63 -10.06 5.71
N LEU A 93 -6.62 -8.97 4.92
CA LEU A 93 -5.45 -8.57 4.12
C LEU A 93 -4.22 -8.35 5.01
N HIS A 94 -4.39 -7.65 6.14
CA HIS A 94 -3.30 -7.42 7.10
C HIS A 94 -2.76 -8.75 7.64
N THR A 95 -3.65 -9.69 7.98
CA THR A 95 -3.25 -11.03 8.45
C THR A 95 -2.47 -11.80 7.39
N ASN A 96 -2.86 -11.71 6.13
CA ASN A 96 -2.19 -12.41 5.03
C ASN A 96 -0.80 -11.83 4.76
N LEU A 97 -0.66 -10.50 4.79
CA LEU A 97 0.58 -9.80 4.48
C LEU A 97 1.65 -9.93 5.57
N LYS A 98 1.27 -10.27 6.81
CA LYS A 98 2.21 -10.52 7.92
C LYS A 98 2.92 -11.89 7.87
N ARG A 99 2.64 -12.73 6.88
CA ARG A 99 3.15 -14.11 6.79
C ARG A 99 4.42 -14.28 5.94
N PHE A 100 4.94 -13.19 5.38
CA PHE A 100 6.15 -13.15 4.56
C PHE A 100 7.23 -12.32 5.26
#